data_AF-A0A523WJI0-F1
#
_entry.id   AF-A0A523WJI0-F1
#
_cell.length_a   1.000
_cell.length_b   1.000
_cell.length_c   1.000
_cell.angle_alpha   90.00
_cell.angle_beta   90.00
_cell.angle_gamma   90.00
#
_symmetry.space_group_name_H-M   'P 1'
#
loop_
_entity.id
_entity.type
_entity.pdbx_description
1 polymer ?
#
loop_
_entity_poly.entity_id
_entity_poly.type
_entity_poly.pdbx_seq_one_letter_code
_entity_poly.pdbx_strand_id
1 'polypeptide(L)'
;MRKTFFADLCWGSATVGISLRRRSPPPPFSGRAYRPHVDGGYLTVPDFTAYSLEGERLMENQGVEPDIVIENLPGRMAERYDDQLDAAIEHVMRKLEEDPKTLPPRPGPPAER
;
A
#
# COMPACT_ATOMS: atom_id res chain seq x y z
N MET A 1 0.97 -9.97 26.46
CA MET A 1 0.52 -11.35 26.16
C MET A 1 -0.36 -11.28 24.91
N ARG A 2 0.22 -11.70 23.78
CA ARG A 2 -0.35 -12.00 22.44
C ARG A 2 -1.66 -11.32 21.98
N LYS A 3 -1.54 -10.46 20.97
CA LYS A 3 -2.49 -10.35 19.83
C LYS A 3 -1.72 -9.99 18.55
N THR A 4 -1.14 -10.99 17.91
CA THR A 4 -0.63 -10.98 16.53
C THR A 4 -1.35 -12.11 15.80
N PHE A 5 -2.50 -11.82 15.20
CA PHE A 5 -3.23 -12.78 14.38
C PHE A 5 -4.04 -11.97 13.38
N PHE A 6 -3.48 -11.73 12.19
CA PHE A 6 -4.31 -11.35 11.05
C PHE A 6 -3.67 -11.46 9.66
N ALA A 7 -2.34 -11.55 9.54
CA ALA A 7 -1.71 -11.46 8.23
C ALA A 7 -1.36 -12.81 7.55
N ASP A 8 -1.69 -13.96 8.16
CA ASP A 8 -1.09 -15.24 7.75
C ASP A 8 -1.95 -16.16 6.87
N LEU A 9 -3.22 -15.84 6.56
CA LEU A 9 -4.11 -16.85 5.92
C LEU A 9 -4.53 -16.63 4.47
N CYS A 10 -4.15 -15.54 3.79
CA CYS A 10 -4.63 -15.30 2.41
C CYS A 10 -3.57 -15.00 1.34
N TRP A 11 -2.28 -14.95 1.67
CA TRP A 11 -1.26 -14.72 0.66
C TRP A 11 0.06 -15.40 1.02
N GLY A 12 0.25 -16.62 0.52
CA GLY A 12 1.55 -17.27 0.52
C GLY A 12 2.46 -16.61 -0.51
N SER A 13 3.07 -15.47 -0.17
CA SER A 13 4.38 -15.02 -0.66
C SER A 13 4.77 -13.72 0.04
N ALA A 14 5.89 -13.74 0.76
CA ALA A 14 6.70 -12.62 1.25
C ALA A 14 6.06 -11.22 1.22
N THR A 15 5.46 -10.80 2.34
CA THR A 15 5.09 -9.40 2.55
C THR A 15 6.33 -8.58 2.90
N VAL A 16 7.03 -8.07 1.87
CA VAL A 16 7.81 -6.85 2.02
C VAL A 16 6.92 -5.70 1.54
N GLY A 17 5.96 -5.32 2.38
CA GLY A 17 5.27 -4.05 2.28
C GLY A 17 5.88 -3.14 3.33
N ILE A 18 6.63 -2.12 2.90
CA ILE A 18 7.15 -1.08 3.79
C ILE A 18 6.56 0.22 3.28
N SER A 19 5.77 0.88 4.12
CA SER A 19 5.24 2.20 3.81
C SER A 19 6.20 3.27 4.32
N LEU A 20 6.96 3.88 3.40
CA LEU A 20 7.88 4.98 3.68
C LEU A 20 7.17 6.30 3.31
N ARG A 21 6.46 6.96 4.23
CA ARG A 21 5.83 8.27 3.93
C ARG A 21 5.31 9.04 5.16
N ARG A 22 5.31 10.38 5.15
CA ARG A 22 4.36 11.13 6.00
C ARG A 22 2.91 10.74 5.69
N ARG A 23 2.07 10.68 6.73
CA ARG A 23 0.64 10.33 6.68
C ARG A 23 0.00 10.88 5.41
N SER A 24 -0.48 9.98 4.55
CA SER A 24 -1.07 10.37 3.27
C SER A 24 -2.36 11.16 3.53
N PRO A 25 -2.61 12.29 2.84
CA PRO A 25 -3.96 12.84 2.81
C PRO A 25 -4.92 11.76 2.27
N PRO A 26 -6.20 11.76 2.69
CA PRO A 26 -7.16 10.75 2.25
C PRO A 26 -7.17 10.70 0.72
N PRO A 27 -7.15 9.50 0.10
CA PRO A 27 -7.16 9.41 -1.36
C PRO A 27 -8.47 10.03 -1.89
N PRO A 28 -8.45 10.68 -3.07
CA PRO A 28 -9.68 10.93 -3.79
C PRO A 28 -10.27 9.56 -4.16
N PHE A 29 -11.35 9.17 -3.50
CA PHE A 29 -12.06 7.93 -3.80
C PHE A 29 -12.64 8.02 -5.23
N SER A 30 -12.02 7.32 -6.17
CA SER A 30 -12.51 7.20 -7.55
C SER A 30 -13.53 6.07 -7.66
N GLY A 31 -14.74 6.36 -7.21
CA GLY A 31 -15.94 5.59 -7.59
C GLY A 31 -16.45 6.03 -8.96
N ARG A 32 -17.07 5.11 -9.74
CA ARG A 32 -17.71 5.44 -11.03
C ARG A 32 -18.87 6.40 -10.79
N ALA A 33 -18.61 7.70 -10.86
CA ALA A 33 -19.61 8.70 -10.58
C ALA A 33 -19.71 9.72 -11.71
N TYR A 34 -20.19 9.25 -12.86
CA TYR A 34 -20.80 10.12 -13.84
C TYR A 34 -22.30 10.20 -13.55
N ARG A 35 -22.69 11.14 -12.69
CA ARG A 35 -24.08 11.52 -12.44
C ARG A 35 -24.28 12.92 -13.04
N PRO A 36 -24.71 13.05 -14.31
CA PRO A 36 -24.88 14.35 -14.94
C PRO A 36 -26.12 15.05 -14.35
N HIS A 37 -25.96 16.33 -14.03
CA HIS A 37 -27.05 17.24 -13.68
C HIS A 37 -27.68 17.83 -14.94
N VAL A 38 -28.83 18.46 -14.77
CA VAL A 38 -29.58 19.10 -15.87
C VAL A 38 -28.81 20.19 -16.61
N ASP A 39 -27.78 20.77 -15.98
CA ASP A 39 -26.89 21.79 -16.53
C ASP A 39 -25.61 21.21 -17.15
N GLY A 40 -25.46 19.88 -17.18
CA GLY A 40 -24.28 19.20 -17.71
C GLY A 40 -23.10 19.09 -16.73
N GLY A 41 -23.23 19.58 -15.49
CA GLY A 41 -22.27 19.30 -14.43
C GLY A 41 -22.33 17.83 -13.97
N TYR A 42 -21.31 17.32 -13.29
CA TYR A 42 -21.33 15.95 -12.74
C TYR A 42 -20.98 15.93 -11.25
N LEU A 43 -21.68 15.09 -10.48
CA LEU A 43 -21.37 14.83 -9.07
C LEU A 43 -20.61 13.51 -8.93
N THR A 44 -19.47 13.56 -8.23
CA THR A 44 -18.79 12.35 -7.77
C THR A 44 -19.20 12.01 -6.34
N VAL A 45 -19.84 10.85 -6.14
CA VAL A 45 -20.14 10.31 -4.81
C VAL A 45 -19.35 9.01 -4.66
N PRO A 46 -18.53 8.87 -3.61
CA PRO A 46 -17.83 7.61 -3.36
C PRO A 46 -18.83 6.54 -2.95
N ASP A 47 -18.90 5.46 -3.73
CA ASP A 47 -19.82 4.33 -3.58
C ASP A 47 -19.15 3.09 -2.97
N PHE A 48 -17.80 3.07 -2.89
CA PHE A 48 -17.03 1.98 -2.32
C PHE A 48 -16.21 2.46 -1.13
N THR A 49 -16.35 1.76 0.00
CA THR A 49 -15.54 1.96 1.21
C THR A 49 -14.74 0.70 1.49
N ALA A 50 -13.47 0.84 1.85
CA ALA A 50 -12.64 -0.27 2.34
C ALA A 50 -12.91 -0.53 3.82
N TYR A 51 -13.33 -1.75 4.15
CA TYR A 51 -13.58 -2.20 5.52
C TYR A 51 -12.58 -3.28 5.97
N SER A 52 -12.26 -3.32 7.26
CA SER A 52 -11.52 -4.41 7.91
C SER A 52 -12.41 -5.65 8.03
N LEU A 53 -11.87 -6.83 8.39
CA LEU A 53 -12.73 -8.01 8.62
C LEU A 53 -13.62 -7.85 9.87
N GLU A 54 -13.28 -6.90 10.74
CA GLU A 54 -14.07 -6.48 11.91
C GLU A 54 -15.12 -5.42 11.55
N GLY A 55 -15.18 -4.97 10.29
CA GLY A 55 -16.16 -3.99 9.81
C GLY A 55 -15.78 -2.53 10.06
N GLU A 56 -14.52 -2.24 10.41
CA GLU A 56 -14.03 -0.87 10.60
C GLU A 56 -13.63 -0.24 9.27
N ARG A 57 -13.89 1.06 9.07
CA ARG A 57 -13.46 1.78 7.85
C ARG A 57 -11.94 1.99 7.91
N LEU A 58 -11.20 1.39 6.98
CA LEU A 58 -9.73 1.31 7.07
C LEU A 58 -8.99 2.62 6.72
N MET A 59 -9.58 3.47 5.86
CA MET A 59 -8.85 4.58 5.22
C MET A 59 -9.64 5.91 5.17
N GLU A 60 -10.93 5.87 5.47
CA GLU A 60 -11.76 7.06 5.33
C GLU A 60 -11.52 8.05 6.47
N ASN A 61 -11.18 9.29 6.10
CA ASN A 61 -10.80 10.39 7.01
C ASN A 61 -9.52 10.14 7.85
N GLN A 62 -8.83 9.01 7.67
CA GLN A 62 -7.54 8.74 8.31
C GLN A 62 -6.56 8.18 7.28
N GLY A 63 -5.38 8.81 7.18
CA GLY A 63 -4.31 8.29 6.32
C GLY A 63 -3.59 7.09 6.94
N VAL A 64 -2.91 6.31 6.11
CA VAL A 64 -2.01 5.22 6.53
C VAL A 64 -0.83 5.79 7.31
N GLU A 65 -0.53 5.18 8.45
CA GLU A 65 0.67 5.43 9.23
C GLU A 65 1.87 4.67 8.61
N PRO A 66 3.01 5.33 8.39
CA PRO A 66 4.20 4.68 7.86
C PRO A 66 4.90 3.80 8.89
N ASP A 67 5.61 2.77 8.42
CA ASP A 67 6.48 1.96 9.27
C ASP A 67 7.79 2.69 9.60
N ILE A 68 8.30 3.47 8.64
CA ILE A 68 9.55 4.22 8.75
C ILE A 68 9.30 5.63 8.21
N VAL A 69 9.54 6.64 9.04
CA VAL A 69 9.33 8.04 8.69
C VAL A 69 10.57 8.60 8.00
N ILE A 70 10.44 8.96 6.73
CA ILE A 70 11.47 9.66 5.95
C ILE A 70 10.85 10.90 5.33
N GLU A 71 11.56 12.03 5.41
CA GLU A 71 11.12 13.29 4.84
C GLU A 71 11.92 13.61 3.58
N ASN A 72 11.23 13.74 2.45
CA ASN A 72 11.85 14.26 1.24
C ASN A 72 11.84 15.79 1.31
N LEU A 73 12.96 16.38 1.72
CA LEU A 73 13.10 17.82 1.82
C LEU A 73 12.99 18.47 0.42
N PRO A 74 12.21 19.56 0.24
CA PRO A 74 12.03 20.19 -1.07
C PRO A 74 13.33 20.61 -1.75
N GLY A 75 14.33 21.05 -0.98
CA GLY A 75 15.65 21.42 -1.53
C GLY A 75 16.39 20.22 -2.14
N ARG A 76 16.38 19.07 -1.46
CA ARG A 76 17.01 17.84 -1.93
C ARG A 76 16.27 17.27 -3.16
N MET A 77 14.95 17.31 -3.12
CA MET A 77 14.11 16.95 -4.28
C MET A 77 14.38 17.82 -5.50
N ALA A 78 14.57 19.13 -5.31
CA ALA A 78 14.90 20.06 -6.39
C ALA A 78 16.28 19.77 -7.01
N GLU A 79 17.21 19.25 -6.21
CA GLU A 79 18.52 18.76 -6.63
C GLU A 79 18.50 17.33 -7.19
N ARG A 80 17.31 16.74 -7.37
CA ARG A 80 17.07 15.37 -7.87
C ARG A 80 17.51 14.25 -6.92
N TYR A 81 17.64 14.54 -5.63
CA TYR A 81 17.79 13.51 -4.59
C TYR A 81 16.43 13.06 -4.07
N ASP A 82 16.24 11.74 -3.93
CA ASP A 82 15.03 11.12 -3.37
C ASP A 82 15.41 10.27 -2.15
N ASP A 83 15.37 10.89 -0.97
CA ASP A 83 15.78 10.26 0.28
C ASP A 83 14.88 9.05 0.65
N GLN A 84 13.61 9.05 0.21
CA GLN A 84 12.70 7.91 0.37
C GLN A 84 13.14 6.72 -0.47
N LEU A 85 13.54 6.94 -1.73
CA LEU A 85 14.00 5.87 -2.61
C LEU A 85 15.31 5.27 -2.13
N ASP A 86 16.27 6.10 -1.75
CA ASP A 86 17.58 5.65 -1.27
C ASP A 86 17.45 4.79 0.00
N ALA A 87 16.65 5.23 0.96
CA ALA A 87 16.38 4.48 2.17
C ALA A 87 15.58 3.18 1.91
N ALA A 88 14.68 3.19 0.91
CA ALA A 88 13.99 1.97 0.50
C ALA A 88 14.96 0.92 -0.03
N ILE A 89 15.92 1.33 -0.87
CA ILE A 89 16.95 0.45 -1.42
C ILE A 89 17.81 -0.12 -0.29
N GLU A 90 18.34 0.73 0.59
CA GLU A 90 19.15 0.30 1.73
C GLU A 90 18.41 -0.72 2.60
N HIS A 91 17.14 -0.44 2.92
CA HIS A 91 16.35 -1.34 3.75
C HIS A 91 16.10 -2.69 3.08
N VAL A 92 15.78 -2.69 1.78
CA VAL A 92 15.53 -3.94 1.03
C VAL A 92 16.79 -4.76 0.91
N MET A 93 17.94 -4.14 0.62
CA MET A 93 19.22 -4.83 0.53
C MET A 93 19.62 -5.47 1.86
N ARG A 94 19.47 -4.74 2.98
CA ARG A 94 19.70 -5.29 4.32
C ARG A 94 18.77 -6.48 4.62
N LYS A 95 17.48 -6.38 4.28
CA LYS A 95 16.54 -7.49 4.49
C LYS A 95 16.88 -8.73 3.66
N LEU A 96 17.40 -8.55 2.44
CA LEU A 96 17.84 -9.67 1.61
C LEU A 96 19.06 -10.39 2.18
N GLU A 97 19.97 -9.65 2.82
CA GLU A 97 21.11 -10.22 3.54
C GLU A 97 20.70 -10.96 4.81
N GLU A 98 19.74 -10.40 5.57
CA GLU A 98 19.25 -10.99 6.82
C GLU A 98 18.36 -12.23 6.60
N ASP A 99 17.56 -12.25 5.53
CA ASP A 99 16.57 -13.28 5.24
C ASP A 99 16.53 -13.59 3.73
N PRO A 100 17.51 -14.36 3.22
CA PRO A 100 17.59 -14.69 1.81
C PRO A 100 16.38 -15.55 1.40
N LYS A 101 15.48 -14.97 0.62
CA LYS A 101 14.29 -15.65 0.10
C LYS A 101 14.65 -16.58 -1.05
N THR A 102 14.25 -17.85 -0.94
CA THR A 102 14.25 -18.79 -2.05
C THR A 102 12.92 -18.73 -2.79
N LEU A 103 12.95 -18.60 -4.12
CA LEU A 103 11.74 -18.67 -4.93
C LEU A 103 11.15 -20.09 -4.87
N PRO A 104 9.81 -20.23 -4.73
CA PRO A 104 9.19 -21.54 -4.84
C PRO A 104 9.43 -22.12 -6.24
N PRO A 105 9.56 -23.45 -6.37
CA PRO A 105 9.67 -24.08 -7.67
C PRO A 105 8.41 -23.76 -8.50
N ARG A 106 8.60 -23.59 -9.81
CA ARG A 106 7.48 -23.39 -10.74
C ARG A 106 6.49 -24.55 -10.58
N PRO A 107 5.18 -24.30 -10.38
CA PRO A 107 4.19 -25.37 -10.35
C PRO A 107 4.21 -26.14 -11.67
N GLY A 108 3.99 -27.45 -11.58
CA GLY A 108 3.90 -28.30 -12.77
C GLY A 108 2.77 -27.88 -13.71
N PRO A 109 2.77 -28.35 -14.96
CA PRO A 109 1.67 -28.11 -15.87
C PRO A 109 0.34 -28.59 -15.25
N PRO A 110 -0.80 -27.94 -15.57
CA PRO A 110 -2.10 -28.39 -15.09
C PRO A 110 -2.34 -29.85 -15.48
N ALA A 111 -3.01 -30.61 -14.60
CA ALA A 111 -3.42 -31.97 -14.94
C ALA A 111 -4.32 -31.95 -16.17
N GLU A 112 -4.08 -32.87 -17.11
CA GLU A 112 -5.00 -33.10 -18.23
C GLU A 112 -6.39 -33.43 -17.67
N ARG A 113 -7.42 -32.86 -18.32
CA ARG A 113 -8.81 -32.91 -17.87
C ARG A 113 -9.46 -34.25 -18.16
#